data_AF-A0A2X3HAM3-F1
#
_entry.id   AF-A0A2X3HAM3-F1
#
_cell.length_a   1.000
_cell.length_b   1.000
_cell.length_c   1.000
_cell.angle_alpha   90.00
_cell.angle_beta   90.00
_cell.angle_gamma   90.00
#
_symmetry.space_group_name_H-M   'P 1'
#
loop_
_entity.id
_entity.type
_entity.pdbx_description
1 polymer ?
#
loop_
_entity_poly.entity_id
_entity_poly.type
_entity_poly.pdbx_seq_one_letter_code
_entity_poly.pdbx_strand_id
1 'polypeptide(L)' 'MNATADRALAGSWVYEGLDSLNEFGYAAVVTLGDPDLYRRFGFEPAARFDLRCRWPDSAEAFQVHRLAG' A
#
# COMPACT_ATOMS: atom_id res chain seq x y z
N MET A 1 2.65 21.03 -18.31
CA MET A 1 2.40 20.25 -17.07
C MET A 1 3.71 19.58 -16.70
N ASN A 2 4.20 19.78 -15.48
CA ASN A 2 5.58 19.44 -15.08
C ASN A 2 5.57 18.20 -14.17
N ALA A 3 6.03 17.07 -14.71
CA ALA A 3 5.95 15.71 -14.16
C ALA A 3 6.40 15.55 -12.69
N THR A 4 7.17 16.50 -12.17
CA THR A 4 7.66 16.53 -10.78
C THR A 4 6.59 16.91 -9.77
N ALA A 5 5.62 17.77 -10.14
CA ALA A 5 4.52 18.16 -9.25
C ALA A 5 3.52 17.00 -9.07
N ASP A 6 3.26 16.28 -10.15
CA ASP A 6 2.34 15.15 -10.26
C ASP A 6 2.72 14.03 -9.27
N ARG A 7 4.03 13.76 -9.14
CA ARG A 7 4.59 12.76 -8.22
C ARG A 7 4.49 13.18 -6.75
N ALA A 8 4.66 14.46 -6.44
CA ALA A 8 4.55 14.97 -5.07
C ALA A 8 3.10 14.91 -4.58
N LEU A 9 2.15 15.26 -5.44
CA LEU A 9 0.72 15.10 -5.19
C LEU A 9 0.37 13.62 -4.97
N ALA A 10 0.73 12.74 -5.90
CA ALA A 10 0.40 11.31 -5.79
C ALA A 10 0.91 10.65 -4.50
N GLY A 11 2.08 11.06 -4.00
CA GLY A 11 2.58 10.60 -2.70
C GLY A 11 1.76 11.13 -1.52
N SER A 12 1.36 12.40 -1.54
CA SER A 12 0.57 13.04 -0.47
C SER A 12 -0.80 12.38 -0.27
N TRP A 13 -1.50 12.05 -1.36
CA TRP A 13 -2.83 11.42 -1.28
C TRP A 13 -2.81 10.00 -0.72
N VAL A 14 -1.72 9.25 -0.92
CA VAL A 14 -1.57 7.91 -0.35
C VAL A 14 -1.46 7.98 1.17
N TYR A 15 -0.67 8.92 1.71
CA TYR A 15 -0.56 9.11 3.15
C TYR A 15 -1.87 9.58 3.79
N GLU A 16 -2.56 10.54 3.18
CA GLU A 16 -3.86 11.03 3.66
C GLU A 16 -4.93 9.92 3.68
N GLY A 17 -4.96 9.07 2.65
CA GLY A 17 -5.85 7.91 2.60
C GLY A 17 -5.54 6.87 3.68
N LEU A 18 -4.25 6.60 3.95
CA LEU A 18 -3.83 5.69 5.02
C LEU A 18 -4.20 6.23 6.40
N ASP A 19 -3.99 7.53 6.64
CA ASP A 19 -4.33 8.20 7.90
C ASP A 19 -5.85 8.17 8.15
N SER A 20 -6.64 8.47 7.13
CA SER A 20 -8.10 8.37 7.20
C SER A 20 -8.56 6.95 7.55
N LEU A 21 -7.99 5.91 6.91
CA LEU A 21 -8.33 4.51 7.23
C LEU A 21 -7.93 4.11 8.65
N ASN A 22 -6.84 4.68 9.16
CA ASN A 22 -6.42 4.49 10.54
C ASN A 22 -7.43 5.12 11.50
N GLU A 23 -7.89 6.35 11.22
CA GLU A 23 -8.89 7.06 12.00
C GLU A 23 -10.24 6.32 12.07
N PHE A 24 -10.60 5.58 11.00
CA PHE A 24 -11.79 4.73 10.98
C PHE A 24 -11.61 3.34 11.64
N GLY A 25 -10.44 3.05 12.20
CA GLY A 25 -10.17 1.83 12.96
C GLY A 25 -9.95 0.58 12.11
N TYR A 26 -9.56 0.72 10.84
CA TYR A 26 -9.17 -0.44 10.03
C TYR A 26 -7.80 -0.97 10.46
N ALA A 27 -7.63 -2.29 10.48
CA ALA A 27 -6.40 -2.92 10.97
C ALA A 27 -5.25 -2.95 9.93
N ALA A 28 -5.58 -2.95 8.63
CA ALA A 28 -4.58 -3.05 7.56
C ALA A 28 -5.16 -2.66 6.20
N VAL A 29 -4.28 -2.32 5.27
CA VAL A 29 -4.55 -2.06 3.85
C VAL A 29 -3.77 -3.06 3.00
N VAL A 30 -4.40 -3.62 1.98
CA VAL A 30 -3.73 -4.49 0.99
C VAL A 30 -3.75 -3.87 -0.39
N THR A 31 -2.72 -4.16 -1.19
CA THR A 31 -2.57 -3.68 -2.57
C THR A 31 -2.04 -4.79 -3.47
N LEU A 32 -2.31 -4.68 -4.77
CA LEU A 32 -1.75 -5.53 -5.81
C LEU A 32 -1.12 -4.66 -6.90
N GLY A 33 0.21 -4.67 -7.01
CA GLY A 33 0.92 -3.89 -8.02
C GLY A 33 2.43 -3.91 -7.83
N ASP A 34 3.13 -2.88 -8.30
CA ASP A 34 4.60 -2.84 -8.29
C ASP A 34 5.17 -2.82 -6.85
N PRO A 35 5.93 -3.87 -6.45
CA PRO A 35 6.53 -3.93 -5.12
C PRO A 35 7.45 -2.76 -4.78
N ASP A 36 8.24 -2.27 -5.74
CA ASP A 36 9.23 -1.23 -5.46
C ASP A 36 8.61 0.17 -5.35
N LEU A 37 7.37 0.33 -5.83
CA LEU A 37 6.56 1.51 -5.57
C LEU A 37 5.98 1.48 -4.15
N TYR A 38 5.25 0.40 -3.80
CA TYR A 38 4.49 0.37 -2.54
C TYR A 38 5.37 0.19 -1.29
N ARG A 39 6.53 -0.47 -1.41
CA ARG A 39 7.51 -0.55 -0.32
C ARG A 39 7.95 0.83 0.20
N ARG A 40 7.92 1.86 -0.65
CA ARG A 40 8.24 3.26 -0.27
C ARG A 40 7.23 3.86 0.69
N PHE A 41 6.01 3.32 0.72
CA PHE A 41 4.92 3.72 1.61
C PHE A 41 4.76 2.76 2.81
N GLY A 42 5.77 1.90 3.08
CA GLY A 42 5.75 0.99 4.22
C GLY A 42 4.95 -0.31 4.02
N PHE A 43 4.58 -0.64 2.78
CA PHE A 43 3.97 -1.94 2.48
C PHE A 43 5.02 -3.06 2.49
N GLU A 44 4.61 -4.25 2.93
CA GLU A 44 5.41 -5.47 2.96
C GLU A 44 4.70 -6.63 2.23
N PRO A 45 5.41 -7.67 1.75
CA PRO A 45 4.77 -8.82 1.13
C PRO A 45 3.73 -9.46 2.05
N ALA A 46 2.50 -9.59 1.57
CA ALA A 46 1.38 -10.09 2.38
C ALA A 46 1.58 -11.56 2.79
N ALA A 47 2.37 -12.31 2.01
CA ALA A 47 2.78 -13.68 2.34
C ALA A 47 3.51 -13.81 3.68
N ARG A 48 4.12 -12.74 4.23
CA ARG A 48 4.72 -12.73 5.57
C ARG A 48 3.70 -12.92 6.69
N PHE A 49 2.43 -12.68 6.40
CA PHE A 49 1.30 -12.78 7.33
C PHE A 49 0.33 -13.89 6.92
N ASP A 50 0.79 -14.87 6.13
CA ASP A 50 -0.02 -15.96 5.55
C ASP A 50 -1.22 -15.50 4.70
N LEU A 51 -1.21 -14.23 4.25
CA LEU A 51 -2.22 -13.69 3.36
C LEU A 51 -1.89 -14.02 1.90
N ARG A 52 -2.91 -14.37 1.13
CA ARG A 52 -2.83 -14.65 -0.30
C ARG A 52 -3.97 -13.98 -1.04
N CYS A 53 -3.75 -13.63 -2.30
CA CYS A 53 -4.81 -13.21 -3.20
C CYS A 53 -5.11 -14.31 -4.23
N ARG A 54 -6.26 -14.21 -4.90
CA ARG A 54 -6.77 -15.26 -5.80
C ARG A 54 -6.01 -15.39 -7.12
N TRP A 55 -5.16 -14.42 -7.46
CA TRP A 55 -4.49 -14.37 -8.75
C TRP A 55 -3.16 -15.15 -8.70
N PRO A 56 -2.84 -15.94 -9.75
CA PRO A 56 -1.56 -16.64 -9.83
C PRO A 56 -0.40 -15.64 -9.91
N ASP A 57 0.79 -16.08 -9.48
CA ASP A 57 2.05 -15.33 -9.59
C ASP A 57 2.03 -13.91 -9.00
N SER A 58 1.18 -13.71 -8.00
CA SER A 58 0.93 -12.42 -7.36
C SER A 58 1.66 -12.22 -6.04
N ALA A 59 2.43 -13.21 -5.59
CA ALA A 59 3.00 -13.24 -4.23
C ALA A 59 3.88 -12.02 -3.91
N GLU A 60 4.63 -11.51 -4.89
CA GLU A 60 5.47 -10.33 -4.72
C GLU A 60 4.70 -9.01 -4.91
N ALA A 61 3.70 -9.02 -5.80
CA ALA A 61 2.87 -7.86 -6.09
C ALA A 61 1.82 -7.60 -5.01
N PHE A 62 1.41 -8.64 -4.28
CA PHE A 62 0.40 -8.59 -3.22
C PHE A 62 1.06 -8.21 -1.90
N GLN A 63 0.78 -6.99 -1.45
CA GLN A 63 1.42 -6.39 -0.30
C GLN A 63 0.41 -5.85 0.71
N VAL A 64 0.84 -5.72 1.96
CA VAL A 64 0.04 -5.26 3.09
C VAL A 64 0.78 -4.17 3.85
N HIS A 65 0.04 -3.14 4.27
CA HIS A 65 0.48 -2.16 5.24
C HIS A 65 -0.45 -2.26 6.45
N ARG A 66 0.12 -2.52 7.63
CA ARG A 66 -0.67 -2.56 8.87
C ARG A 66 -0.89 -1.13 9.34
N LEU A 67 -2.12 -0.85 9.75
CA LEU A 67 -2.51 0.42 10.34
C LEU A 67 -2.37 0.29 11.85
N ALA A 68 -1.80 1.31 12.50
CA ALA A 68 -1.60 1.32 13.94
C ALA A 68 -2.89 1.80 14.61
N GLY A 69 -3.70 0.85 15.08
CA GLY A 69 -4.82 1.15 15.97
C GLY A 69 -4.39 1.84 17.26
#